data_AF-A0A8J6BCM8-F1
#
_entry.id   AF-A0A8J6BCM8-F1
#
_cell.length_a   1.000
_cell.length_b   1.000
_cell.length_c   1.000
_cell.angle_alpha   90.00
_cell.angle_beta   90.00
_cell.angle_gamma   90.00
#
_symmetry.space_group_name_H-M   'P 1'
#
loop_
_entity.id
_entity.type
_entity.pdbx_description
1 polymer ?
#
loop_
_entity_poly.entity_id
_entity_poly.type
_entity_poly.pdbx_seq_one_letter_code
_entity_poly.pdbx_strand_id
1 'polypeptide(L)'
;MRFNTDKCKVLYMGRGNTGHYYTPNGKPLGNTDMEKALGILVNCKLYWGNQCQAAAAKANRIMGGIKRGLGAHDENIVLPLYKSLVTPHMEY
;
A
#
# COMPACT_ATOMS: atom_id res chain seq x y z
N MET A 1 12.04 -7.68 -23.46
CA MET A 1 11.13 -8.35 -22.49
C MET A 1 9.70 -8.08 -22.90
N ARG A 2 8.77 -9.04 -22.69
CA ARG A 2 7.34 -8.86 -22.97
C ARG A 2 6.62 -8.44 -21.68
N PHE A 3 5.92 -7.31 -21.69
CA PHE A 3 5.10 -6.87 -20.56
C PHE A 3 3.75 -7.61 -20.52
N ASN A 4 3.25 -7.88 -19.32
CA ASN A 4 1.87 -8.32 -19.13
C ASN A 4 0.95 -7.09 -19.13
N THR A 5 0.42 -6.77 -20.31
CA THR A 5 -0.37 -5.56 -20.54
C THR A 5 -1.64 -5.49 -19.70
N ASP A 6 -2.23 -6.62 -19.34
CA ASP A 6 -3.47 -6.67 -18.55
C ASP A 6 -3.24 -6.32 -17.07
N LYS A 7 -1.99 -6.44 -16.59
CA LYS A 7 -1.58 -6.08 -15.21
C LYS A 7 -0.88 -4.73 -15.13
N CYS A 8 -0.56 -4.11 -16.27
CA CYS A 8 0.16 -2.85 -16.32
C CYS A 8 -0.82 -1.67 -16.39
N LYS A 9 -0.49 -0.59 -15.69
CA LYS A 9 -1.20 0.68 -15.76
C LYS A 9 -0.19 1.82 -15.79
N VAL A 10 -0.64 2.97 -16.30
CA VAL A 10 0.16 4.20 -16.32
C VAL A 10 -0.27 5.09 -15.16
N LEU A 11 0.68 5.44 -14.30
CA LEU A 11 0.52 6.44 -13.25
C LEU A 11 1.30 7.69 -13.65
N TYR A 12 0.60 8.76 -14.03
CA TYR A 12 1.25 10.02 -14.36
C TYR A 12 1.60 10.78 -13.10
N MET A 13 2.86 11.19 -12.98
CA MET A 13 3.39 11.89 -11.82
C MET A 13 4.16 13.14 -12.28
N GLY A 14 4.13 14.18 -11.46
CA GLY A 14 4.83 15.45 -11.70
C GLY A 14 3.96 16.52 -12.38
N ARG A 15 4.18 17.79 -12.02
CA ARG A 15 3.34 18.93 -12.45
C ARG A 15 3.38 19.22 -13.97
N GLY A 16 4.46 18.83 -14.65
CA GLY A 16 4.64 19.08 -16.10
C GLY A 16 4.36 17.85 -16.98
N ASN A 17 3.84 16.77 -16.40
CA ASN A 17 3.58 15.55 -17.14
C ASN A 17 2.26 15.68 -17.90
N THR A 18 2.35 15.82 -19.23
CA THR A 18 1.19 15.94 -20.12
C THR A 18 0.54 14.59 -20.46
N GLY A 19 1.12 13.49 -19.98
CA GLY A 19 0.59 12.15 -20.14
C GLY A 19 0.85 11.55 -21.52
N HIS A 20 1.89 10.72 -21.62
CA HIS A 20 2.18 9.97 -22.85
C HIS A 20 1.35 8.69 -22.94
N TYR A 21 0.82 8.39 -24.13
CA TYR A 21 0.11 7.13 -24.38
C TYR A 21 1.09 5.96 -24.58
N TYR A 22 1.05 4.99 -23.67
CA TYR A 22 1.91 3.80 -23.76
C TYR A 22 1.17 2.63 -24.40
N THR A 23 1.77 2.04 -25.44
CA THR A 23 1.22 0.90 -26.20
C THR A 23 2.17 -0.33 -26.23
N PRO A 24 2.64 -0.82 -25.08
CA PRO A 24 3.48 -2.01 -25.04
C PRO A 24 2.76 -3.21 -25.68
N ASN A 25 3.48 -3.96 -26.53
CA ASN A 25 2.93 -5.08 -27.30
C ASN A 25 1.69 -4.72 -28.16
N GLY A 26 1.56 -3.47 -28.62
CA GLY A 26 0.44 -3.02 -29.46
C GLY A 26 -0.90 -2.87 -28.74
N LYS A 27 -0.95 -3.06 -27.41
CA LYS A 27 -2.13 -2.80 -26.60
C LYS A 27 -1.93 -1.53 -25.77
N PRO A 28 -2.89 -0.57 -25.79
CA PRO A 28 -2.81 0.61 -24.95
C PRO A 28 -2.95 0.24 -23.46
N LEU A 29 -2.18 0.90 -22.60
CA LEU A 29 -2.35 0.78 -21.16
C LEU A 29 -3.45 1.71 -20.65
N GLY A 30 -4.16 1.26 -19.62
CA GLY A 30 -5.08 2.09 -18.86
C GLY A 30 -4.33 3.04 -17.91
N ASN A 31 -4.95 4.18 -17.62
CA ASN A 31 -4.42 5.18 -16.68
C ASN A 31 -4.97 4.89 -15.27
N THR A 32 -4.20 5.25 -14.24
CA THR A 32 -4.64 5.22 -12.84
C THR A 32 -4.07 6.40 -12.08
N ASP A 33 -4.78 6.86 -11.05
CA ASP A 33 -4.30 7.90 -10.13
C ASP A 33 -3.62 7.33 -8.88
N MET A 34 -3.71 6.02 -8.68
CA MET A 34 -3.08 5.32 -7.57
C MET A 34 -2.77 3.88 -7.96
N GLU A 35 -1.60 3.39 -7.56
CA GLU A 35 -1.20 2.00 -7.79
C GLU A 35 -0.42 1.47 -6.60
N LYS A 36 -0.57 0.17 -6.34
CA LYS A 36 0.19 -0.51 -5.28
C LYS A 36 1.40 -1.20 -5.90
N ALA A 37 2.59 -0.75 -5.55
CA ALA A 37 3.85 -1.34 -6.00
C ALA A 37 4.68 -1.79 -4.80
N LEU A 38 5.12 -3.06 -4.80
CA LEU A 38 5.93 -3.65 -3.72
C LEU A 38 5.34 -3.50 -2.31
N GLY A 39 4.02 -3.37 -2.19
CA GLY A 39 3.35 -3.18 -0.90
C GLY A 39 2.99 -1.74 -0.55
N ILE A 40 3.52 -0.75 -1.29
CA ILE A 40 3.35 0.68 -1.03
C ILE A 40 2.33 1.28 -2.00
N LEU A 41 1.39 2.06 -1.48
CA LEU A 41 0.45 2.85 -2.28
C LEU A 41 1.12 4.14 -2.74
N VAL A 42 1.19 4.32 -4.06
CA VAL A 42 1.69 5.54 -4.68
C VAL A 42 0.55 6.17 -5.46
N ASN A 43 0.28 7.46 -5.19
CA ASN A 43 -0.69 8.24 -5.95
C ASN A 43 0.01 9.22 -6.90
N CYS A 44 -0.72 9.73 -7.89
CA CYS A 44 -0.22 10.65 -8.90
C CYS A 44 0.30 11.98 -8.30
N LYS A 45 -0.19 12.35 -7.12
CA LYS A 45 0.19 13.55 -6.37
C LYS A 45 1.43 13.34 -5.48
N LEU A 46 1.93 12.12 -5.35
CA LEU A 46 2.99 11.72 -4.43
C LEU A 46 2.71 12.07 -2.96
N TYR A 47 1.43 12.12 -2.57
CA TYR A 47 1.06 12.32 -1.17
C TYR A 47 1.05 11.00 -0.42
N TRP A 48 1.78 10.96 0.69
CA TRP A 48 1.88 9.79 1.56
C TRP A 48 0.59 9.48 2.34
N GLY A 49 -0.36 10.41 2.39
CA GLY A 49 -1.59 10.26 3.21
C GLY A 49 -2.38 8.98 2.92
N ASN A 50 -2.51 8.57 1.65
CA ASN A 50 -3.21 7.32 1.32
C ASN A 50 -2.47 6.08 1.83
N GLN A 51 -1.14 6.04 1.71
CA GLN A 51 -0.31 4.97 2.26
C GLN A 51 -0.40 4.95 3.79
N CYS A 52 -0.27 6.10 4.45
CA CYS A 52 -0.37 6.21 5.91
C CYS A 52 -1.73 5.72 6.42
N GLN A 53 -2.82 6.10 5.77
CA GLN A 53 -4.16 5.63 6.12
C GLN A 53 -4.30 4.11 5.94
N ALA A 54 -3.76 3.55 4.86
CA ALA A 54 -3.80 2.11 4.61
C ALA A 54 -2.95 1.32 5.62
N ALA A 55 -1.75 1.81 5.94
CA ALA A 55 -0.85 1.28 6.95
C ALA A 55 -1.53 1.28 8.34
N ALA A 56 -2.09 2.43 8.75
CA ALA A 56 -2.82 2.55 10.01
C ALA A 56 -4.04 1.63 10.08
N ALA A 57 -4.83 1.53 9.01
CA ALA A 57 -5.99 0.64 8.96
C ALA A 57 -5.57 -0.84 9.10
N LYS A 58 -4.45 -1.24 8.49
CA LYS A 58 -3.90 -2.60 8.63
C LYS A 58 -3.40 -2.87 10.06
N ALA A 59 -2.63 -1.94 10.62
CA ALA A 59 -2.15 -2.00 12.00
C ALA A 59 -3.32 -2.13 13.00
N ASN A 60 -4.36 -1.30 12.86
CA ASN A 60 -5.55 -1.34 13.70
C ASN A 60 -6.32 -2.66 13.59
N ARG A 61 -6.40 -3.25 12.39
CA ARG A 61 -7.05 -4.56 12.19
C ARG A 61 -6.32 -5.66 12.96
N ILE A 62 -4.99 -5.68 12.90
CA ILE A 62 -4.14 -6.64 13.61
C ILE A 62 -4.27 -6.44 15.12
N MET A 63 -4.19 -5.19 15.59
CA MET A 63 -4.37 -4.86 17.00
C MET A 63 -5.75 -5.29 17.51
N GLY A 64 -6.81 -5.10 16.71
CA GLY A 64 -8.14 -5.61 17.04
C GLY A 64 -8.20 -7.14 17.12
N GLY A 65 -7.42 -7.85 16.30
CA GLY A 65 -7.25 -9.30 16.39
C GLY A 65 -6.57 -9.74 17.69
N ILE A 66 -5.45 -9.09 18.04
CA ILE A 66 -4.71 -9.32 19.30
C ILE A 66 -5.67 -9.14 20.49
N LYS A 67 -6.42 -8.03 20.52
CA LYS A 67 -7.38 -7.74 21.60
C LYS A 67 -8.49 -8.77 21.74
N ARG A 68 -8.98 -9.34 20.63
CA ARG A 68 -10.05 -10.36 20.67
C ARG A 68 -9.52 -11.75 21.01
N GLY A 69 -8.30 -12.08 20.59
CA GLY A 69 -7.70 -13.39 20.82
C GLY A 69 -7.12 -13.57 22.22
N LEU A 70 -6.71 -12.48 22.87
CA LEU A 70 -6.17 -12.49 24.23
C LEU A 70 -7.25 -12.07 25.22
N GLY A 71 -7.81 -13.06 25.95
CA GLY A 71 -8.83 -12.82 26.98
C GLY A 71 -8.31 -12.03 28.20
N ALA A 72 -6.99 -12.03 28.44
CA ALA A 72 -6.33 -11.23 29.48
C ALA A 72 -5.28 -10.30 28.84
N HIS A 73 -5.30 -9.03 29.19
CA HIS A 73 -4.36 -8.01 28.69
C HIS A 73 -3.07 -8.02 29.53
N ASP A 74 -2.34 -9.14 29.50
CA ASP A 74 -1.00 -9.20 30.10
C ASP A 74 -0.03 -8.39 29.22
N GLU A 75 0.54 -7.33 29.81
CA GLU A 75 1.51 -6.46 29.13
C GLU A 75 2.70 -7.25 28.58
N ASN A 76 3.14 -8.29 29.29
CA ASN A 76 4.26 -9.14 28.87
C ASN A 76 3.97 -9.95 27.61
N ILE A 77 2.69 -10.10 27.24
CA ILE A 77 2.25 -10.81 26.04
C ILE A 77 1.84 -9.82 24.96
N VAL A 78 1.10 -8.78 25.32
CA VAL A 78 0.60 -7.77 24.38
C VAL A 78 1.75 -6.96 23.78
N LEU A 79 2.75 -6.59 24.58
CA LEU A 79 3.85 -5.73 24.11
C LEU A 79 4.75 -6.44 23.07
N PRO A 80 5.20 -7.70 23.27
CA PRO A 80 5.94 -8.43 22.23
C PRO A 80 5.12 -8.65 20.95
N LEU A 81 3.82 -8.93 21.07
CA LEU A 81 2.94 -9.12 19.91
C LEU A 81 2.72 -7.83 19.14
N TYR A 82 2.53 -6.70 19.82
CA TYR A 82 2.45 -5.39 19.18
C TYR A 82 3.73 -5.08 18.39
N LYS A 83 4.90 -5.25 19.03
CA LYS A 83 6.21 -4.99 18.39
C LYS A 83 6.47 -5.88 17.18
N SER A 84 6.08 -7.16 17.24
CA SER A 84 6.33 -8.12 16.15
C SER A 84 5.30 -8.07 15.02
N LEU A 85 4.04 -7.74 15.31
CA LEU A 85 2.94 -7.85 14.34
C LEU A 85 2.38 -6.51 13.87
N VAL A 86 2.46 -5.45 14.68
CA VAL A 86 1.85 -4.15 14.38
C VAL A 86 2.91 -3.16 13.87
N THR A 87 4.04 -3.05 14.57
CA THR A 87 5.13 -2.12 14.23
C THR A 87 5.62 -2.24 12.77
N PRO A 88 5.85 -3.44 12.20
CA PRO A 88 6.34 -3.57 10.82
C PRO A 88 5.38 -3.03 9.75
N HIS A 89 4.13 -2.75 10.11
CA HIS A 89 3.14 -2.18 9.20
C HIS A 89 2.96 -0.67 9.33
N MET A 90 3.62 -0.04 10.30
CA MET A 90 3.57 1.42 10.50
C MET A 90 4.91 2.10 10.18
N GLU A 91 6.01 1.36 10.26
CA GLU A 91 7.35 1.87 9.94
C GLU A 91 7.61 2.04 8.42
N TYR A 92 6.68 1.59 7.56
CA TYR A 92 6.76 1.60 6.09
C TYR A 92 5.40 1.93 5.44
#